data_AF-A0A284VIB4-F1
#
_entry.id   AF-A0A284VIB4-F1
#
_cell.length_a   1.000
_cell.length_b   1.000
_cell.length_c   1.000
_cell.angle_alpha   90.00
_cell.angle_beta   90.00
_cell.angle_gamma   90.00
#
_symmetry.space_group_name_H-M   'P 1'
#
loop_
_entity.id
_entity.type
_entity.pdbx_description
1 polymer ?
#
loop_
_entity_poly.entity_id
_entity_poly.type
_entity_poly.pdbx_seq_one_letter_code
_entity_poly.pdbx_strand_id
1 'polypeptide(L)' 'MPSELANRVIGLISPVVGDFIAKAKVMAACKRMNTDIESLDKTKLELFANHIEALCFDLGPVAAKSIKDKVLAL' A
#
# COMPACT_ATOMS: atom_id res chain seq x y z
N MET A 1 13.54 5.05 -8.10
CA MET A 1 12.14 4.91 -8.57
C MET A 1 11.47 3.84 -7.73
N PRO A 2 10.18 3.96 -7.35
CA PRO A 2 9.49 2.93 -6.54
C PRO A 2 9.65 1.55 -7.18
N SER A 3 9.71 0.50 -6.36
CA SER A 3 9.73 -0.89 -6.87
C SER A 3 8.52 -1.17 -7.76
N GLU A 4 8.61 -2.18 -8.64
CA GLU A 4 7.48 -2.59 -9.48
C GLU A 4 6.25 -2.92 -8.63
N LEU A 5 6.45 -3.58 -7.49
CA LEU A 5 5.39 -3.91 -6.55
C LEU A 5 4.79 -2.65 -5.92
N ALA A 6 5.61 -1.70 -5.48
CA ALA A 6 5.11 -0.43 -4.97
C ALA A 6 4.33 0.36 -6.02
N ASN A 7 4.78 0.40 -7.28
CA ASN A 7 4.05 1.07 -8.36
C ASN A 7 2.69 0.41 -8.62
N ARG A 8 2.62 -0.94 -8.58
CA ARG A 8 1.36 -1.68 -8.68
C ARG A 8 0.41 -1.33 -7.54
N VAL A 9 0.90 -1.29 -6.30
CA VAL A 9 0.10 -0.89 -5.14
C VAL A 9 -0.40 0.55 -5.28
N ILE A 10 0.46 1.49 -5.70
CA ILE A 10 0.05 2.88 -5.95
C ILE A 10 -1.09 2.89 -6.96
N GLY A 11 -0.93 2.21 -8.11
CA GLY A 11 -1.95 2.13 -9.15
C GLY A 11 -3.27 1.48 -8.69
N LEU A 12 -3.24 0.58 -7.71
CA LEU A 12 -4.46 0.01 -7.11
C LEU A 12 -5.22 1.01 -6.23
N ILE A 13 -4.51 1.88 -5.53
CA ILE A 13 -5.07 2.80 -4.53
C ILE A 13 -5.41 4.16 -5.17
N SER A 14 -4.65 4.58 -6.19
CA SER A 14 -4.82 5.86 -6.91
C SER A 14 -6.27 6.17 -7.33
N PRO A 15 -7.08 5.22 -7.85
CA PRO A 15 -8.46 5.50 -8.24
C PRO A 15 -9.37 5.88 -7.07
N VAL A 16 -9.00 5.54 -5.83
CA VAL A 16 -9.81 5.77 -4.63
C VAL A 16 -9.46 7.08 -3.94
N VAL A 17 -8.17 7.45 -3.94
CA VAL A 17 -7.66 8.58 -3.13
C VAL A 17 -6.86 9.61 -3.94
N GLY A 18 -6.61 9.35 -5.21
CA GLY A 18 -5.71 10.13 -6.08
C GLY A 18 -4.24 9.70 -5.95
N ASP A 19 -3.46 9.90 -7.02
CA ASP A 19 -2.06 9.45 -7.11
C ASP A 19 -1.14 10.00 -6.03
N PHE A 20 -1.31 11.27 -5.66
CA PHE A 20 -0.49 11.89 -4.63
C PHE A 20 -0.68 11.23 -3.27
N ILE A 21 -1.94 10.97 -2.90
CA ILE A 21 -2.28 10.35 -1.62
C ILE A 21 -1.94 8.86 -1.64
N ALA A 22 -2.15 8.16 -2.76
CA ALA A 22 -1.78 6.75 -2.90
C ALA A 22 -0.27 6.56 -2.69
N LYS A 23 0.55 7.40 -3.34
CA LYS A 23 2.00 7.40 -3.14
C LYS A 23 2.39 7.70 -1.69
N ALA A 24 1.75 8.70 -1.07
CA ALA A 24 1.99 9.03 0.33
C ALA A 24 1.65 7.87 1.28
N LYS A 25 0.52 7.18 1.08
CA LYS A 25 0.11 6.03 1.90
C LYS A 25 1.06 4.84 1.72
N VAL A 26 1.50 4.54 0.49
CA VAL A 26 2.49 3.48 0.22
C VAL A 26 3.85 3.81 0.87
N MET A 27 4.32 5.05 0.75
CA MET A 27 5.55 5.49 1.41
C MET A 27 5.44 5.41 2.94
N ALA A 28 4.30 5.80 3.51
CA ALA A 28 4.05 5.70 4.95
C ALA A 28 4.02 4.25 5.43
N ALA A 29 3.42 3.33 4.66
CA ALA A 29 3.43 1.90 4.95
C ALA A 29 4.85 1.33 4.93
N CYS A 30 5.65 1.66 3.91
CA CYS A 30 7.05 1.25 3.83
C CYS A 30 7.87 1.79 5.01
N LYS A 31 7.69 3.07 5.36
CA LYS A 31 8.37 3.69 6.50
C LYS A 31 8.02 3.02 7.83
N ARG A 32 6.76 2.60 8.04
CA ARG A 32 6.34 1.85 9.23
C ARG A 32 7.03 0.49 9.38
N MET A 33 7.44 -0.10 8.26
CA MET A 33 8.16 -1.37 8.23
C MET A 33 9.68 -1.22 8.31
N ASN A 34 10.19 0.01 8.44
CA ASN A 34 11.62 0.32 8.28
C ASN A 34 12.19 -0.22 6.97
N THR A 35 11.40 -0.16 5.89
CA THR A 35 11.81 -0.57 4.54
C THR A 35 11.67 0.59 3.57
N ASP A 36 12.53 0.63 2.57
CA ASP A 36 12.35 1.53 1.43
C ASP A 36 11.28 1.01 0.49
N ILE A 37 10.58 1.95 -0.16
CA ILE A 37 9.58 1.66 -1.19
C ILE A 37 10.18 0.90 -2.40
N GLU A 38 11.51 1.02 -2.58
CA GLU A 38 12.29 0.34 -3.60
C GLU A 38 12.67 -1.09 -3.19
N SER A 39 12.68 -1.37 -1.89
CA SER A 39 13.00 -2.68 -1.30
C SER A 39 11.75 -3.48 -0.89
N LEU A 40 10.56 -3.03 -1.30
CA LEU A 40 9.33 -3.73 -1.04
C LEU A 40 9.26 -5.00 -1.90
N ASP A 41 9.20 -6.14 -1.25
CA ASP A 41 9.23 -7.46 -1.86
C ASP A 41 8.09 -8.36 -1.35
N LYS A 42 7.85 -9.50 -2.04
CA LYS A 42 6.73 -10.40 -1.72
C LYS A 42 6.80 -11.01 -0.32
N THR A 43 7.99 -11.18 0.27
CA THR A 43 8.11 -11.75 1.62
C THR A 43 7.56 -10.83 2.69
N LYS A 44 7.55 -9.52 2.42
CA LYS A 44 7.05 -8.47 3.31
C LYS A 44 5.64 -7.99 2.94
N LEU A 45 5.03 -8.57 1.90
CA LEU A 45 3.75 -8.11 1.35
C LEU A 45 2.63 -8.17 2.37
N GLU A 46 2.60 -9.20 3.22
CA GLU A 46 1.55 -9.35 4.24
C GLU A 46 1.63 -8.28 5.32
N LEU A 47 2.84 -8.06 5.86
CA LEU A 47 3.12 -6.97 6.80
C LEU A 47 2.78 -5.60 6.19
N PHE A 48 3.17 -5.39 4.94
CA PHE A 48 2.85 -4.18 4.19
C PHE A 48 1.35 -3.98 4.02
N ALA A 49 0.62 -5.04 3.66
CA ALA A 49 -0.83 -5.01 3.47
C ALA A 49 -1.58 -4.68 4.78
N ASN A 50 -1.08 -5.17 5.92
CA ASN A 50 -1.63 -4.80 7.23
C ASN A 50 -1.41 -3.31 7.56
N HIS A 51 -0.23 -2.78 7.23
CA HIS A 51 0.04 -1.35 7.45
C HIS A 51 -0.75 -0.46 6.50
N ILE A 52 -0.93 -0.85 5.24
CA ILE A 52 -1.70 -0.06 4.28
C ILE A 52 -3.20 -0.09 4.60
N GLU A 53 -3.73 -1.22 5.11
CA GLU A 53 -5.09 -1.31 5.64
C GLU A 53 -5.31 -0.26 6.73
N ALA A 54 -4.43 -0.21 7.73
CA ALA A 54 -4.51 0.75 8.81
C ALA A 54 -4.41 2.20 8.33
N LEU A 55 -3.61 2.45 7.28
CA LEU A 55 -3.45 3.78 6.66
C LEU A 55 -4.60 4.17 5.73
N CYS A 56 -5.42 3.21 5.28
CA CYS A 56 -6.59 3.43 4.43
C CYS A 56 -7.90 3.35 5.22
N PHE A 57 -7.85 3.21 6.55
CA PHE A 57 -9.03 3.08 7.40
C PHE A 57 -9.91 4.34 7.37
N ASP A 58 -9.33 5.50 7.05
CA ASP A 58 -10.04 6.76 6.79
C ASP A 58 -11.03 6.69 5.61
N LEU A 59 -10.82 5.75 4.67
CA LEU A 59 -11.71 5.51 3.54
C LEU A 59 -12.90 4.62 3.91
N GLY A 60 -12.94 4.16 5.16
CA GLY A 60 -13.91 3.20 5.68
C GLY A 60 -13.37 1.76 5.70
N PRO A 61 -13.88 0.92 6.62
CA PRO A 61 -13.35 -0.41 6.88
C PRO A 61 -13.46 -1.35 5.67
N VAL A 62 -14.51 -1.20 4.84
CA VAL A 62 -14.72 -2.01 3.63
C VAL A 62 -13.67 -1.69 2.56
N ALA A 63 -13.40 -0.40 2.34
CA ALA A 63 -12.40 0.04 1.38
C ALA A 63 -10.98 -0.37 1.81
N ALA A 64 -10.65 -0.15 3.09
CA ALA A 64 -9.37 -0.55 3.66
C ALA A 64 -9.11 -2.05 3.51
N LYS A 65 -10.10 -2.89 3.83
CA LYS A 65 -10.01 -4.35 3.68
C LYS A 65 -9.88 -4.77 2.22
N SER A 66 -10.65 -4.16 1.31
CA SER A 66 -10.54 -4.43 -0.12
C SER A 66 -9.16 -4.06 -0.68
N ILE A 67 -8.56 -2.96 -0.23
CA ILE A 67 -7.19 -2.57 -0.60
C ILE A 67 -6.20 -3.64 -0.12
N LYS A 68 -6.32 -4.08 1.14
CA LYS A 68 -5.49 -5.18 1.66
C LYS A 68 -5.61 -6.45 0.84
N ASP A 69 -6.82 -6.90 0.54
CA ASP A 69 -7.04 -8.11 -0.28
C ASP A 69 -6.43 -7.96 -1.68
N LYS A 70 -6.57 -6.79 -2.30
CA LYS A 70 -5.95 -6.49 -3.61
C LYS A 70 -4.42 -6.45 -3.54
N VAL A 71 -3.85 -5.93 -2.45
CA VAL A 71 -2.40 -5.88 -2.25
C VAL A 71 -1.82 -7.28 -2.02
N LEU A 72 -2.52 -8.13 -1.25
CA LEU A 72 -2.12 -9.52 -1.01
C LEU A 72 -2.22 -10.39 -2.28
N ALA A 73 -3.03 -9.99 -3.26
CA ALA A 73 -3.18 -10.68 -4.53
C ALA A 73 -2.10 -10.36 -5.59
N LEU A 74 -1.12 -9.49 -5.27
CA LEU A 74 -0.03 -9.07 -6.17
C LEU A 74 1.15 -10.06 -6.25
#